data_AF-A0A9D9P149-F1
#
_entry.id   AF-A0A9D9P149-F1
#
_cell.length_a   1.000
_cell.length_b   1.000
_cell.length_c   1.000
_cell.angle_alpha   90.00
_cell.angle_beta   90.00
_cell.angle_gamma   90.00
#
_symmetry.space_group_name_H-M   'P 1'
#
loop_
_entity.id
_entity.type
_entity.pdbx_description
1 polymer ?
#
loop_
_entity_poly.entity_id
_entity_poly.type
_entity_poly.pdbx_seq_one_letter_code
_entity_poly.pdbx_strand_id
1 'polypeptide(L)'
;MDPEAALAPDAPRLHPDWPDNEAFRWDLSFGDVDTALRSADAIIELRLVNQRVYAAFLEPRAAAATVDRARGQLTVWASTQTPHTLRAGIASVLGIPEHSIRIVTPDVGGAFRAKVGSTRSTS
;
A
#
# COMPACT_ATOMS: atom_id res chain seq x y z
N MET A 1 -6.60 6.15 17.43
CA MET A 1 -6.87 6.66 16.07
C MET A 1 -8.06 5.87 15.57
N ASP A 2 -9.17 6.54 15.27
CA ASP A 2 -10.48 5.94 15.04
C ASP A 2 -10.96 6.30 13.62
N PRO A 3 -11.21 5.31 12.75
CA PRO A 3 -11.67 5.58 11.38
C PRO A 3 -13.08 6.16 11.32
N GLU A 4 -13.97 5.84 12.27
CA GLU A 4 -15.35 6.37 12.25
C GLU A 4 -15.35 7.86 12.60
N ALA A 5 -14.59 8.27 13.61
CA ALA A 5 -14.39 9.67 13.96
C ALA A 5 -13.74 10.49 12.81
N ALA A 6 -12.92 9.85 11.96
CA ALA A 6 -12.31 10.53 10.81
C ALA A 6 -13.33 10.89 9.72
N LEU A 7 -14.48 10.22 9.65
CA LEU A 7 -15.55 10.47 8.69
C LEU A 7 -16.58 11.51 9.17
N ALA A 8 -16.43 12.05 10.39
CA ALA A 8 -17.34 13.07 10.89
C ALA A 8 -17.28 14.34 10.01
N PRO A 9 -18.41 15.03 9.77
CA PRO A 9 -18.46 16.21 8.89
C PRO A 9 -17.51 17.35 9.31
N ASP A 10 -17.18 17.44 10.59
CA ASP A 10 -16.30 18.44 11.20
C ASP A 10 -14.88 17.91 11.48
N ALA A 11 -14.58 16.66 11.08
CA ALA A 11 -13.24 16.09 11.24
C ALA A 11 -12.20 16.88 10.42
N PRO A 12 -11.00 17.13 10.97
CA PRO A 12 -9.91 17.71 10.19
C PRO A 12 -9.59 16.85 8.96
N ARG A 13 -9.49 17.49 7.79
CA ARG A 13 -9.15 16.80 6.54
C ARG A 13 -7.67 16.43 6.51
N LEU A 14 -7.37 15.15 6.25
CA LEU A 14 -5.99 14.67 6.07
C LEU A 14 -5.37 15.19 4.75
N HIS A 15 -6.20 15.25 3.69
CA HIS A 15 -5.83 15.76 2.38
C HIS A 15 -6.70 16.99 2.05
N PRO A 16 -6.16 18.22 2.05
CA PRO A 16 -6.94 19.45 1.85
C PRO A 16 -7.68 19.51 0.51
N ASP A 17 -7.15 18.83 -0.51
CA ASP A 17 -7.72 18.80 -1.86
C ASP A 17 -8.81 17.73 -2.03
N TRP A 18 -9.10 16.94 -0.99
CA TRP A 18 -10.12 15.89 -1.02
C TRP A 18 -11.43 16.39 -0.40
N PRO A 19 -12.59 15.88 -0.85
CA PRO A 19 -13.89 16.29 -0.32
C PRO A 19 -14.03 15.91 1.17
N ASP A 20 -13.54 14.75 1.56
CA ASP A 20 -13.60 14.20 2.91
C ASP A 20 -12.40 13.26 3.19
N ASN A 21 -12.47 12.52 4.29
CA ASN A 21 -11.46 11.53 4.69
C ASN A 21 -11.79 10.09 4.22
N GLU A 22 -12.83 9.89 3.40
CA GLU A 22 -13.14 8.57 2.82
C GLU A 22 -12.17 8.30 1.65
N ALA A 23 -11.13 7.52 1.92
CA ALA A 23 -10.12 7.22 0.90
C ALA A 23 -10.62 6.24 -0.17
N PHE A 24 -11.59 5.37 0.17
CA PHE A 24 -12.09 4.34 -0.72
C PHE A 24 -13.42 3.77 -0.23
N ARG A 25 -14.38 3.62 -1.14
CA ARG A 25 -15.66 2.93 -0.91
C ARG A 25 -15.83 1.82 -1.95
N TRP A 26 -16.22 0.65 -1.50
CA TRP A 26 -16.53 -0.48 -2.38
C TRP A 26 -17.78 -1.21 -1.91
N ASP A 27 -18.84 -1.07 -2.69
CA ASP A 27 -20.10 -1.77 -2.49
C ASP A 27 -20.09 -3.07 -3.34
N LEU A 28 -20.40 -4.20 -2.72
CA LEU A 28 -20.45 -5.51 -3.39
C LEU A 28 -21.74 -6.22 -2.99
N SER A 29 -22.56 -6.58 -3.97
CA SER A 29 -23.80 -7.32 -3.78
C SER A 29 -23.93 -8.46 -4.78
N PHE A 30 -24.56 -9.55 -4.36
CA PHE A 30 -24.82 -10.72 -5.21
C PHE A 30 -26.23 -11.25 -4.95
N GLY A 31 -27.03 -11.36 -6.01
CA GLY A 31 -28.43 -11.81 -5.90
C GLY A 31 -29.33 -10.79 -5.18
N ASP A 32 -30.50 -11.27 -4.73
CA ASP A 32 -31.48 -10.47 -3.98
C ASP A 32 -31.28 -10.68 -2.47
N VAL A 33 -30.38 -9.87 -1.90
CA VAL A 33 -30.03 -9.91 -0.47
C VAL A 33 -31.25 -9.58 0.40
N ASP A 34 -32.08 -8.63 -0.03
CA ASP A 34 -33.22 -8.17 0.76
C ASP A 34 -34.28 -9.28 0.92
N THR A 35 -34.58 -10.01 -0.15
CA THR A 35 -35.49 -11.15 -0.08
C THR A 35 -34.89 -12.30 0.73
N ALA A 36 -33.59 -12.56 0.59
CA ALA A 36 -32.89 -13.57 1.38
C ALA A 36 -32.94 -13.26 2.89
N LEU A 37 -32.72 -12.00 3.29
CA LEU A 37 -32.81 -11.58 4.69
C LEU A 37 -34.26 -11.66 5.21
N ARG A 38 -35.27 -11.24 4.45
CA ARG A 38 -36.67 -11.29 4.87
C ARG A 38 -37.22 -12.71 5.07
N SER A 39 -36.69 -13.68 4.34
CA SER A 39 -37.16 -15.07 4.38
C SER A 39 -36.35 -15.99 5.30
N ALA A 40 -35.31 -15.46 5.96
CA ALA A 40 -34.45 -16.23 6.84
C ALA A 40 -35.15 -16.59 8.16
N ASP A 41 -34.99 -17.84 8.62
CA ASP A 41 -35.51 -18.28 9.91
C ASP A 41 -34.84 -17.56 11.11
N ALA A 42 -33.61 -17.09 10.92
CA ALA A 42 -32.86 -16.29 11.88
C ALA A 42 -31.82 -15.40 11.18
N ILE A 43 -31.54 -14.24 11.76
CA ILE A 43 -30.48 -13.31 11.33
C ILE A 43 -29.51 -13.11 12.49
N ILE A 44 -28.21 -13.16 12.20
CA ILE A 44 -27.14 -12.88 13.16
C ILE A 44 -26.32 -11.70 12.64
N GLU A 45 -26.17 -10.68 13.47
CA GLU A 45 -25.34 -9.51 13.20
C GLU A 45 -24.14 -9.49 14.15
N LEU A 46 -22.95 -9.19 13.60
CA LEU A 46 -21.72 -9.12 14.38
C LEU A 46 -20.85 -7.94 13.93
N ARG A 47 -20.44 -7.12 14.89
CA ARG A 47 -19.40 -6.11 14.70
C ARG A 47 -18.03 -6.71 15.03
N LEU A 48 -17.17 -6.82 14.02
CA LEU A 48 -15.81 -7.32 14.14
C LEU A 48 -14.81 -6.17 14.04
N VAL A 49 -13.82 -6.15 14.95
CA VAL A 49 -12.68 -5.23 14.87
C VAL A 49 -11.43 -6.03 14.53
N ASN A 50 -10.89 -5.81 13.34
CA ASN A 50 -9.59 -6.37 12.96
C ASN A 50 -8.47 -5.42 13.40
N GLN A 51 -7.60 -5.90 14.29
CA GLN A 51 -6.54 -5.09 14.88
C GLN A 51 -5.44 -4.82 13.85
N ARG A 52 -4.78 -3.66 13.97
CA ARG A 52 -3.58 -3.37 13.19
C ARG A 52 -2.46 -4.31 13.63
N VAL A 53 -2.01 -5.18 12.74
CA VAL A 53 -0.89 -6.11 12.97
C VAL A 53 0.31 -5.70 12.11
N TYR A 54 1.51 -5.82 12.68
CA TYR A 54 2.76 -5.63 11.95
C TYR A 54 3.35 -6.98 11.53
N ALA A 55 3.93 -7.03 10.33
CA ALA A 55 4.51 -8.25 9.75
C ALA A 55 5.68 -8.85 10.55
N ALA A 56 6.29 -8.09 11.45
CA ALA A 56 7.29 -8.55 12.43
C ALA A 56 8.47 -9.36 11.86
N PHE A 57 8.93 -9.00 10.65
CA PHE A 57 10.15 -9.58 10.08
C PHE A 57 11.38 -9.19 10.92
N LEU A 58 12.32 -10.13 11.11
CA LEU A 58 13.50 -9.94 11.95
C LEU A 58 14.54 -9.02 11.31
N GLU A 59 14.64 -9.03 9.98
CA GLU A 59 15.56 -8.15 9.24
C GLU A 59 14.89 -6.79 8.98
N PRO A 60 15.35 -5.69 9.62
CA PRO A 60 14.80 -4.36 9.40
C PRO A 60 14.82 -3.94 7.92
N ARG A 61 13.97 -2.97 7.55
CA ARG A 61 14.05 -2.38 6.21
C ARG A 61 15.34 -1.56 6.09
N ALA A 62 16.18 -1.91 5.14
CA ALA A 62 17.40 -1.20 4.81
C ALA A 62 17.58 -1.08 3.29
N ALA A 63 18.21 0.01 2.87
CA ALA A 63 18.67 0.20 1.51
C ALA A 63 20.00 0.97 1.49
N ALA A 64 20.83 0.68 0.49
CA ALA A 64 22.06 1.40 0.19
C ALA A 64 22.05 1.77 -1.30
N ALA A 65 22.65 2.90 -1.66
CA ALA A 65 22.71 3.34 -3.05
C ALA A 65 24.07 3.93 -3.39
N THR A 66 24.50 3.72 -4.63
CA THR A 66 25.69 4.36 -5.21
C THR A 66 25.41 4.86 -6.61
N VAL A 67 26.09 5.92 -7.01
CA VAL A 67 25.97 6.53 -8.33
C VAL A 67 27.32 6.48 -9.02
N ASP A 68 27.40 5.79 -10.16
CA ASP A 68 28.50 5.93 -11.10
C ASP A 68 28.23 7.16 -11.96
N ARG A 69 28.86 8.29 -11.62
CA ARG A 69 28.70 9.55 -12.34
C ARG A 69 29.25 9.49 -13.77
N ALA A 70 30.27 8.67 -14.03
CA ALA A 70 30.86 8.56 -15.36
C ALA A 70 29.93 7.82 -16.32
N ARG A 71 29.17 6.84 -15.82
CA ARG A 71 28.18 6.07 -16.61
C ARG A 71 26.75 6.58 -16.47
N GLY A 72 26.50 7.53 -15.56
CA GLY A 72 25.16 7.99 -15.22
C GLY A 72 24.26 6.90 -14.64
N GLN A 73 24.83 5.92 -13.93
CA GLN A 73 24.10 4.75 -13.42
C GLN A 73 23.90 4.79 -11.90
N LEU A 74 22.66 4.57 -11.46
CA LEU A 74 22.28 4.40 -10.07
C LEU A 74 22.16 2.91 -9.75
N THR A 75 22.91 2.42 -8.76
CA THR A 75 22.72 1.07 -8.21
C THR A 75 22.16 1.17 -6.79
N VAL A 76 21.06 0.45 -6.52
CA VAL A 76 20.41 0.41 -5.22
C VAL A 76 20.34 -1.03 -4.72
N TRP A 77 20.89 -1.28 -3.53
CA TRP A 77 20.68 -2.51 -2.78
C TRP A 77 19.51 -2.30 -1.83
N ALA A 78 18.50 -3.16 -1.90
CA ALA A 78 17.33 -3.04 -1.04
C ALA A 78 16.75 -4.40 -0.68
N SER A 79 16.34 -4.55 0.57
CA SER A 79 15.50 -5.66 1.03
C SER A 79 14.07 -5.42 0.54
N THR A 80 13.71 -6.00 -0.61
CA THR A 80 12.40 -5.81 -1.27
C THR A 80 11.90 -7.08 -1.93
N GLN A 81 10.56 -7.24 -2.01
CA GLN A 81 9.92 -8.30 -2.79
C GLN A 81 9.55 -7.86 -4.21
N THR A 82 9.74 -6.58 -4.54
CA THR A 82 9.29 -5.99 -5.81
C THR A 82 10.36 -5.09 -6.42
N PRO A 83 11.49 -5.65 -6.90
CA PRO A 83 12.60 -4.86 -7.43
C PRO A 83 12.20 -4.02 -8.65
N HIS A 84 11.30 -4.52 -9.52
CA HIS A 84 10.83 -3.79 -10.69
C HIS A 84 9.94 -2.59 -10.31
N THR A 85 9.00 -2.78 -9.38
CA THR A 85 8.16 -1.70 -8.89
C THR A 85 8.96 -0.64 -8.16
N LEU A 86 9.98 -1.05 -7.39
CA LEU A 86 10.90 -0.12 -6.74
C LEU A 86 11.68 0.69 -7.77
N ARG A 87 12.19 0.06 -8.84
CA ARG A 87 12.87 0.76 -9.94
C ARG A 87 11.99 1.82 -10.59
N ALA A 88 10.76 1.46 -10.95
CA ALA A 88 9.81 2.39 -11.57
C ALA A 88 9.47 3.57 -10.63
N GLY A 89 9.27 3.29 -9.33
CA GLY A 89 9.03 4.33 -8.33
C GLY A 89 10.22 5.29 -8.18
N ILE A 90 11.45 4.78 -8.14
CA ILE A 90 12.67 5.60 -8.07
C ILE A 90 12.84 6.45 -9.33
N ALA A 91 12.61 5.87 -10.52
CA ALA A 91 12.65 6.59 -11.79
C ALA A 91 11.67 7.77 -11.81
N SER A 92 10.43 7.54 -11.37
CA SER A 92 9.38 8.55 -11.31
C SER A 92 9.70 9.68 -10.33
N VAL A 93 10.21 9.36 -9.13
CA VAL A 93 10.52 10.36 -8.10
C VAL A 93 11.75 11.20 -8.47
N LEU A 94 12.78 10.57 -9.03
CA LEU A 94 14.04 11.25 -9.37
C LEU A 94 14.04 11.86 -10.78
N GLY A 95 13.05 11.54 -11.61
CA GLY A 95 12.97 12.02 -12.99
C GLY A 95 14.09 11.47 -13.90
N ILE A 96 14.59 10.26 -13.63
CA ILE A 96 15.67 9.63 -14.42
C ILE A 96 15.16 8.39 -15.16
N PRO A 97 15.79 8.01 -16.30
CA PRO A 97 15.35 6.85 -17.07
C PRO A 97 15.46 5.54 -16.27
N GLU A 98 14.47 4.65 -16.37
CA GLU A 98 14.53 3.35 -15.68
C GLU A 98 15.76 2.52 -16.04
N HIS A 99 16.22 2.60 -17.28
CA HIS A 99 17.39 1.85 -17.74
C HIS A 99 18.71 2.30 -17.10
N SER A 100 18.75 3.50 -16.49
CA SER A 100 19.92 3.97 -15.74
C SER A 100 19.92 3.50 -14.28
N ILE A 101 18.88 2.76 -13.86
CA ILE A 101 18.73 2.27 -12.49
C ILE A 101 18.85 0.75 -12.43
N ARG A 102 19.76 0.28 -11.59
CA ARG A 102 19.93 -1.13 -11.23
C ARG A 102 19.48 -1.36 -9.80
N ILE A 103 18.56 -2.29 -9.60
CA ILE A 103 18.17 -2.77 -8.27
C ILE A 103 18.85 -4.11 -8.01
N VAL A 104 19.47 -4.24 -6.84
CA VAL A 104 20.07 -5.46 -6.32
C VAL A 104 19.29 -5.87 -5.07
N THR A 105 18.77 -7.09 -5.07
CA THR A 105 18.03 -7.64 -3.93
C THR A 105 18.88 -8.75 -3.31
N PRO A 106 19.59 -8.48 -2.18
CA PRO A 106 20.27 -9.52 -1.42
C PRO A 106 19.25 -10.43 -0.72
N ASP A 107 19.72 -11.47 -0.03
CA ASP A 107 18.86 -12.35 0.76
C ASP A 107 17.95 -11.54 1.71
N VAL A 108 16.64 -11.84 1.67
CA VAL A 108 15.61 -11.09 2.40
C VAL A 108 15.18 -11.87 3.65
N GLY A 109 15.45 -11.33 4.83
CA GLY A 109 15.16 -11.94 6.14
C GLY A 109 13.71 -11.81 6.59
N GLY A 110 12.78 -12.08 5.68
CA GLY A 110 11.33 -11.96 5.88
C GLY A 110 10.76 -10.64 5.36
N ALA A 111 9.52 -10.71 4.85
CA ALA A 111 8.83 -9.57 4.26
C ALA A 111 7.32 -9.62 4.42
N PHE A 112 6.67 -10.78 4.24
CA PHE A 112 5.23 -10.98 4.45
C PHE A 112 4.35 -9.87 3.85
N ARG A 113 4.63 -9.49 2.60
CA ARG A 113 4.01 -8.37 1.85
C ARG A 113 4.32 -6.96 2.34
N ALA A 114 4.99 -6.78 3.48
CA ALA A 114 5.32 -5.47 4.02
C ALA A 114 6.54 -4.79 3.37
N LYS A 115 7.26 -5.48 2.46
CA LYS A 115 8.38 -4.93 1.65
C LYS A 115 8.03 -4.84 0.15
N VAL A 116 6.73 -4.69 -0.15
CA VAL A 116 6.18 -4.47 -1.49
C VAL A 116 5.96 -2.96 -1.66
N GLY A 117 6.52 -2.37 -2.72
CA GLY A 117 6.22 -0.98 -3.09
C GLY A 117 4.89 -0.92 -3.84
N SER A 118 4.04 0.08 -3.55
CA SER A 118 2.88 0.35 -4.42
C SER A 118 3.32 1.24 -5.58
N THR A 119 2.87 0.89 -6.79
CA THR A 119 2.97 1.78 -7.95
C THR A 119 1.68 2.58 -8.01
N ARG A 120 1.77 3.91 -8.08
CA ARG A 120 0.60 4.75 -8.31
C ARG A 120 0.16 4.52 -9.76
N SER A 121 -0.97 3.86 -9.98
CA SER A 121 -1.63 3.90 -11.28
C SER A 121 -2.18 5.31 -11.46
N THR A 122 -1.62 6.07 -12.40
CA THR A 122 -2.26 7.30 -12.87
C THR A 122 -3.43 6.88 -13.75
N SER A 123 -4.63 6.83 -13.18
CA SER A 123 -5.90 6.90 -13.90
C SER A 123 -6.44 8.31 -13.85
#